data_AF-A0A2A6BZQ0-F1
#
_entry.id   AF-A0A2A6BZQ0-F1
#
_cell.length_a   1.000
_cell.length_b   1.000
_cell.length_c   1.000
_cell.angle_alpha   90.00
_cell.angle_beta   90.00
_cell.angle_gamma   90.00
#
_symmetry.space_group_name_H-M   'P 1'
#
loop_
_entity.id
_entity.type
_entity.pdbx_description
1 polymer ?
#
loop_
_entity_poly.entity_id
_entity_poly.type
_entity_poly.pdbx_seq_one_letter_code
_entity_poly.pdbx_strand_id
1 'polypeptide(L)'
;TMSSSCPLIIAAVIAAANAQCGPPDDARCTSWVQGGFCTSNFYTLDYRKATCGSVCNLCPTTPAAACAGTTENANCGNWKTNGYCANPGYTDAQKRNTCCRACFTPATACGAIYDNAGAITVNTGSTALSGMMPMPVPTISKIFVKSGCTMKLYNMMLTPANGSPFRGGDNFTPLVGDATTAIAYECTCP
;
A
#
# COMPACT_ATOMS: atom_id res chain seq x y z
N THR A 1 18.70 -45.18 -36.73
CA THR A 1 19.18 -44.85 -35.38
C THR A 1 19.66 -43.40 -35.39
N MET A 2 18.74 -42.45 -35.17
CA MET A 2 19.06 -41.02 -35.14
C MET A 2 19.33 -40.61 -33.69
N SER A 3 20.58 -40.33 -33.38
CA SER A 3 21.02 -39.77 -32.09
C SER A 3 20.71 -38.27 -32.12
N SER A 4 19.64 -37.88 -31.42
CA SER A 4 19.14 -36.51 -31.39
C SER A 4 19.86 -35.68 -30.33
N SER A 5 20.38 -34.55 -30.77
CA SER A 5 21.06 -33.50 -30.01
C SER A 5 20.23 -33.06 -28.79
N CYS A 6 20.84 -33.10 -27.60
CA CYS A 6 20.26 -32.55 -26.37
C CYS A 6 20.51 -31.04 -26.33
N PRO A 7 19.50 -30.17 -26.55
CA PRO A 7 19.69 -28.74 -26.40
C PRO A 7 19.69 -28.39 -24.92
N LEU A 8 20.66 -27.55 -24.53
CA LEU A 8 20.73 -26.88 -23.24
C LEU A 8 19.36 -26.30 -22.86
N ILE A 9 18.76 -26.85 -21.80
CA ILE A 9 17.58 -26.24 -21.17
C ILE A 9 18.06 -25.00 -20.42
N ILE A 10 17.77 -23.85 -21.02
CA ILE A 10 17.77 -22.54 -20.37
C ILE A 10 16.65 -22.57 -19.33
N ALA A 11 16.98 -22.97 -18.09
CA ALA A 11 16.09 -22.78 -16.95
C ALA A 11 16.32 -21.35 -16.44
N ALA A 12 15.45 -20.46 -16.91
CA ALA A 12 15.36 -19.08 -16.49
C ALA A 12 15.26 -18.99 -14.95
N VAL A 13 16.01 -18.04 -14.43
CA VAL A 13 16.10 -17.66 -13.02
C VAL A 13 14.72 -17.26 -12.50
N ILE A 14 14.09 -18.10 -11.68
CA ILE A 14 12.87 -17.75 -10.95
C ILE A 14 13.33 -17.03 -9.68
N ALA A 15 13.48 -15.71 -9.77
CA ALA A 15 13.75 -14.85 -8.64
C ALA A 15 12.51 -13.99 -8.30
N ALA A 16 11.94 -14.32 -7.14
CA ALA A 16 11.27 -13.43 -6.20
C ALA A 16 9.93 -12.78 -6.60
N ALA A 17 8.88 -13.11 -5.85
CA ALA A 17 7.66 -12.30 -5.75
C ALA A 17 7.87 -10.98 -4.97
N ASN A 18 9.11 -10.68 -4.58
CA ASN A 18 9.61 -9.35 -4.21
C ASN A 18 10.16 -8.57 -5.44
N ALA A 19 10.12 -9.15 -6.65
CA ALA A 19 10.76 -8.63 -7.87
C ALA A 19 9.80 -7.94 -8.88
N GLN A 20 8.60 -7.53 -8.49
CA GLN A 20 7.86 -6.54 -9.34
C GLN A 20 8.53 -5.16 -9.28
N CYS A 21 9.40 -4.97 -8.30
CA CYS A 21 10.41 -3.94 -8.19
C CYS A 21 11.77 -4.66 -8.28
N GLY A 22 11.97 -5.38 -9.39
CA GLY A 22 13.19 -6.11 -9.67
C GLY A 22 14.07 -5.31 -10.64
N PRO A 23 15.39 -5.60 -10.62
CA PRO A 23 16.51 -4.72 -10.99
C PRO A 23 16.35 -3.18 -10.84
N PRO A 24 17.40 -2.37 -11.06
CA PRO A 24 17.23 -0.92 -11.19
C PRO A 24 16.30 -0.58 -12.35
N ASP A 25 15.57 0.53 -12.23
CA ASP A 25 14.69 1.06 -13.27
C ASP A 25 15.38 1.09 -14.65
N ASP A 26 14.58 0.92 -15.70
CA ASP A 26 15.07 1.05 -17.08
C ASP A 26 15.74 2.42 -17.25
N ALA A 27 16.91 2.44 -17.89
CA ALA A 27 17.68 3.68 -18.09
C ALA A 27 16.87 4.77 -18.82
N ARG A 28 15.81 4.39 -19.54
CA ARG A 28 14.91 5.30 -20.28
C ARG A 28 13.79 5.89 -19.43
N CYS A 29 13.64 5.46 -18.17
CA CYS A 29 12.57 5.94 -17.30
C CYS A 29 12.55 7.46 -17.14
N THR A 30 13.71 8.11 -17.11
CA THR A 30 13.83 9.58 -17.08
C THR A 30 13.10 10.27 -18.24
N SER A 31 13.13 9.70 -19.44
CA SER A 31 12.41 10.23 -20.61
C SER A 31 10.94 9.80 -20.62
N TRP A 32 10.65 8.55 -20.26
CA TRP A 32 9.28 8.02 -20.28
C TRP A 32 8.38 8.66 -19.23
N VAL A 33 8.92 8.97 -18.05
CA VAL A 33 8.20 9.69 -17.00
C VAL A 33 7.77 11.08 -17.49
N GLN A 34 8.63 11.80 -18.22
CA GLN A 34 8.28 13.08 -18.84
C GLN A 34 7.15 12.94 -19.88
N GLY A 35 7.09 11.79 -20.57
CA GLY A 35 6.01 11.42 -21.49
C GLY A 35 4.74 10.87 -20.82
N GLY A 36 4.63 10.91 -19.49
CA GLY A 36 3.45 10.46 -18.76
C GLY A 36 3.37 8.95 -18.53
N PHE A 37 4.48 8.22 -18.64
CA PHE A 37 4.51 6.76 -18.46
C PHE A 37 3.93 6.32 -17.11
N CYS A 38 4.23 7.02 -16.02
CA CYS A 38 3.76 6.66 -14.68
C CYS A 38 2.23 6.71 -14.54
N THR A 39 1.55 7.57 -15.30
CA THR A 39 0.10 7.76 -15.25
C THR A 39 -0.64 7.19 -16.46
N SER A 40 0.09 6.61 -17.43
CA SER A 40 -0.48 6.07 -18.65
C SER A 40 -1.43 4.90 -18.41
N ASN A 41 -2.60 4.96 -19.04
CA ASN A 41 -3.55 3.85 -19.08
C ASN A 41 -3.27 2.85 -20.22
N PHE A 42 -2.32 3.16 -21.11
CA PHE A 42 -1.89 2.23 -22.17
C PHE A 42 -1.04 1.09 -21.62
N TYR A 43 -0.35 1.31 -20.49
CA TYR A 43 0.50 0.32 -19.85
C TYR A 43 -0.16 -0.23 -18.59
N THR A 44 -0.10 -1.55 -18.41
CA THR A 44 -0.58 -2.17 -17.18
C THR A 44 0.22 -1.66 -15.99
N LEU A 45 -0.39 -1.66 -14.80
CA LEU A 45 0.27 -1.25 -13.57
C LEU A 45 1.50 -2.12 -13.27
N ASP A 46 1.42 -3.42 -13.56
CA ASP A 46 2.53 -4.35 -13.42
C ASP A 46 3.70 -4.02 -14.35
N TYR A 47 3.41 -3.65 -15.60
CA TYR A 47 4.45 -3.24 -16.55
C TYR A 47 5.14 -1.96 -16.10
N ARG A 48 4.38 -0.99 -15.59
CA ARG A 48 4.95 0.26 -15.07
C ARG A 48 5.81 0.04 -13.83
N LYS A 49 5.39 -0.85 -12.92
CA LYS A 49 6.16 -1.25 -11.73
C LYS A 49 7.47 -1.94 -12.08
N ALA A 50 7.42 -2.90 -13.01
CA ALA A 50 8.60 -3.66 -13.43
C ALA A 50 9.63 -2.82 -14.20
N THR A 51 9.19 -1.70 -14.80
CA THR A 51 10.03 -0.92 -15.72
C THR A 51 10.59 0.35 -15.07
N CYS A 52 9.73 1.14 -14.42
CA CYS A 52 10.09 2.43 -13.82
C CYS A 52 9.54 2.56 -12.39
N GLY A 53 9.50 1.45 -11.65
CA GLY A 53 8.81 1.35 -10.37
C GLY A 53 9.32 2.36 -9.35
N SER A 54 10.63 2.62 -9.30
CA SER A 54 11.23 3.54 -8.33
C SER A 54 10.94 5.01 -8.71
N VAL A 55 11.26 5.41 -9.95
CA VAL A 55 11.04 6.78 -10.45
C VAL A 55 9.55 7.13 -10.52
N CYS A 56 8.66 6.16 -10.76
CA CYS A 56 7.22 6.37 -10.74
C CYS A 56 6.59 6.30 -9.35
N ASN A 57 7.35 6.08 -8.28
CA ASN A 57 6.86 5.84 -6.91
C ASN A 57 5.83 4.70 -6.82
N LEU A 58 5.85 3.75 -7.77
CA LEU A 58 4.94 2.60 -7.80
C LEU A 58 5.49 1.41 -7.00
N CYS A 59 6.76 1.50 -6.59
CA CYS A 59 7.50 0.52 -5.79
C CYS A 59 7.99 1.09 -4.46
N PRO A 60 7.11 1.53 -3.55
CA PRO A 60 7.53 2.08 -2.27
C PRO A 60 8.03 1.01 -1.31
N THR A 61 8.94 1.40 -0.42
CA THR A 61 9.63 0.52 0.56
C THR A 61 8.74 -0.04 1.67
N THR A 62 7.43 0.25 1.65
CA THR A 62 6.47 -0.26 2.65
C THR A 62 5.26 -0.95 1.97
N PRO A 63 4.76 -2.07 2.54
CA PRO A 63 3.67 -2.85 1.95
C PRO A 63 2.39 -2.05 1.63
N ALA A 64 2.08 -1.01 2.40
CA ALA A 64 0.84 -0.25 2.25
C ALA A 64 0.87 0.85 1.20
N ALA A 65 2.05 1.40 0.92
CA ALA A 65 2.22 2.33 -0.18
C ALA A 65 2.21 1.57 -1.54
N ALA A 66 2.52 0.27 -1.56
CA ALA A 66 2.53 -0.56 -2.77
C ALA A 66 1.12 -0.79 -3.39
N CYS A 67 0.07 -0.41 -2.65
CA CYS A 67 -1.34 -0.51 -3.02
C CYS A 67 -1.98 0.83 -3.41
N ALA A 68 -1.18 1.88 -3.63
CA ALA A 68 -1.65 3.11 -4.26
C ALA A 68 -2.06 2.83 -5.72
N GLY A 69 -3.24 3.29 -6.14
CA GLY A 69 -3.74 3.10 -7.52
C GLY A 69 -4.33 1.72 -7.85
N THR A 70 -4.39 0.77 -6.91
CA THR A 70 -5.06 -0.51 -7.13
C THR A 70 -6.55 -0.42 -6.78
N THR A 71 -7.43 -0.88 -7.68
CA THR A 71 -8.85 -1.09 -7.40
C THR A 71 -9.04 -2.43 -6.71
N GLU A 72 -9.65 -2.46 -5.52
CA GLU A 72 -9.95 -3.72 -4.84
C GLU A 72 -11.18 -4.41 -5.40
N ASN A 73 -11.15 -5.73 -5.44
CA ASN A 73 -12.34 -6.53 -5.68
C ASN A 73 -13.31 -6.40 -4.50
N ALA A 74 -14.61 -6.27 -4.77
CA ALA A 74 -15.64 -6.18 -3.73
C ALA A 74 -15.62 -7.38 -2.77
N ASN A 75 -15.12 -8.55 -3.22
CA ASN A 75 -15.05 -9.76 -2.41
C ASN A 75 -13.81 -9.86 -1.51
N CYS A 76 -12.90 -8.88 -1.51
CA CYS A 76 -11.64 -8.98 -0.79
C CYS A 76 -11.80 -9.17 0.73
N GLY A 77 -12.84 -8.62 1.35
CA GLY A 77 -13.14 -8.88 2.76
C GLY A 77 -13.47 -10.35 3.04
N ASN A 78 -14.35 -10.95 2.23
CA ASN A 78 -14.70 -12.37 2.33
C ASN A 78 -13.50 -13.27 1.99
N TRP A 79 -12.78 -12.96 0.92
CA TRP A 79 -11.63 -13.75 0.49
C TRP A 79 -10.48 -13.70 1.50
N LYS A 80 -10.18 -12.53 2.09
CA LYS A 80 -9.21 -12.41 3.18
C LYS A 80 -9.58 -13.34 4.35
N THR A 81 -10.84 -13.29 4.77
CA THR A 81 -11.36 -14.14 5.86
C THR A 81 -11.26 -15.63 5.53
N ASN A 82 -11.50 -16.00 4.27
CA ASN A 82 -11.37 -17.37 3.77
C ASN A 82 -9.93 -17.76 3.38
N GLY A 83 -8.92 -17.00 3.80
CA GLY A 83 -7.51 -17.36 3.65
C GLY A 83 -6.87 -17.02 2.31
N TYR A 84 -7.51 -16.23 1.43
CA TYR A 84 -6.95 -15.85 0.13
C TYR A 84 -5.55 -15.22 0.25
N CYS A 85 -5.35 -14.35 1.24
CA CYS A 85 -4.08 -13.68 1.45
C CYS A 85 -2.97 -14.63 1.93
N ALA A 86 -3.33 -15.67 2.69
CA ALA A 86 -2.41 -16.69 3.20
C ALA A 86 -2.23 -17.88 2.25
N ASN A 87 -3.10 -18.03 1.24
CA ASN A 87 -3.08 -19.16 0.33
C ASN A 87 -1.83 -19.10 -0.58
N PRO A 88 -0.96 -20.13 -0.56
CA PRO A 88 0.26 -20.16 -1.37
C PRO A 88 -0.01 -20.41 -2.86
N GLY A 89 -1.21 -20.88 -3.22
CA GLY A 89 -1.64 -21.06 -4.60
C GLY A 89 -1.89 -19.74 -5.34
N TYR A 90 -1.94 -18.61 -4.64
CA TYR A 90 -1.96 -17.28 -5.25
C TYR A 90 -0.63 -16.57 -5.00
N THR A 91 -0.05 -16.03 -6.07
CA THR A 91 1.16 -15.22 -5.99
C THR A 91 0.87 -13.88 -5.34
N ASP A 92 1.89 -13.27 -4.74
CA ASP A 92 1.74 -11.93 -4.16
C ASP A 92 1.36 -10.88 -5.21
N ALA A 93 1.75 -11.06 -6.47
CA ALA A 93 1.33 -10.19 -7.58
C ALA A 93 -0.19 -10.28 -7.82
N GLN A 94 -0.76 -11.49 -7.85
CA GLN A 94 -2.21 -11.69 -7.98
C GLN A 94 -2.95 -11.10 -6.77
N LYS A 95 -2.43 -11.30 -5.56
CA LYS A 95 -3.00 -10.72 -4.35
C LYS A 95 -2.94 -9.19 -4.40
N ARG A 96 -1.86 -8.60 -4.91
CA ARG A 96 -1.71 -7.13 -5.07
C ARG A 96 -2.63 -6.56 -6.15
N ASN A 97 -2.90 -7.28 -7.22
CA ASN A 97 -3.82 -6.81 -8.25
C ASN A 97 -5.30 -6.95 -7.84
N THR A 98 -5.61 -7.93 -7.00
CA THR A 98 -7.01 -8.27 -6.68
C THR A 98 -7.46 -7.66 -5.36
N CYS A 99 -6.65 -7.81 -4.31
CA CYS A 99 -6.98 -7.53 -2.92
C CYS A 99 -5.79 -6.93 -2.17
N CYS A 100 -5.15 -5.93 -2.77
CA CYS A 100 -3.90 -5.38 -2.29
C CYS A 100 -3.98 -4.93 -0.83
N ARG A 101 -4.98 -4.11 -0.52
CA ARG A 101 -5.13 -3.51 0.81
C ARG A 101 -5.60 -4.53 1.83
N ALA A 102 -6.41 -5.49 1.41
CA ALA A 102 -6.86 -6.58 2.26
C ALA A 102 -5.70 -7.52 2.65
N CYS A 103 -4.79 -7.82 1.70
CA CYS A 103 -3.70 -8.78 1.90
C CYS A 103 -2.37 -8.16 2.35
N PHE A 104 -2.13 -6.88 2.05
CA PHE A 104 -0.88 -6.18 2.34
C PHE A 104 -1.16 -4.97 3.23
N THR A 105 -1.63 -5.25 4.44
CA THR A 105 -1.82 -4.23 5.49
C THR A 105 -0.47 -3.63 5.91
N PRO A 106 -0.40 -2.33 6.25
CA PRO A 106 0.81 -1.73 6.78
C PRO A 106 1.27 -2.46 8.04
N ALA A 107 2.59 -2.63 8.18
CA ALA A 107 3.18 -3.00 9.47
C ALA A 107 3.07 -1.80 10.41
N THR A 108 2.06 -1.80 11.26
CA THR A 108 1.79 -0.79 12.30
C THR A 108 1.27 -1.50 13.55
N ALA A 109 1.56 -0.96 14.74
CA ALA A 109 1.04 -1.54 15.97
C ALA A 109 -0.30 -0.96 16.39
N CYS A 110 -0.63 0.28 15.96
CA CYS A 110 -1.93 0.89 16.22
C CYS A 110 -2.64 1.35 14.94
N GLY A 111 -1.96 2.09 14.07
CA GLY A 111 -2.51 2.65 12.84
C GLY A 111 -1.52 3.49 12.04
N ALA A 112 -1.86 3.70 10.78
CA ALA A 112 -1.09 4.51 9.84
C ALA A 112 -1.98 5.57 9.17
N ILE A 113 -1.43 6.76 8.94
CA ILE A 113 -2.09 7.88 8.27
C ILE A 113 -1.38 8.14 6.94
N TYR A 114 -2.16 8.40 5.89
CA TYR A 114 -1.65 8.57 4.54
C TYR A 114 -1.98 9.96 4.02
N ASP A 115 -1.03 10.56 3.31
CA ASP A 115 -1.24 11.82 2.60
C ASP A 115 -2.10 11.64 1.33
N ASN A 116 -2.35 12.73 0.61
CA ASN A 116 -3.08 12.70 -0.67
C ASN A 116 -2.34 11.98 -1.80
N ALA A 117 -1.01 11.85 -1.71
CA ALA A 117 -0.22 11.07 -2.66
C ALA A 117 -0.23 9.56 -2.34
N GLY A 118 -0.79 9.18 -1.18
CA GLY A 118 -0.83 7.80 -0.71
C GLY A 118 0.44 7.35 0.00
N ALA A 119 1.35 8.27 0.34
CA ALA A 119 2.51 7.98 1.17
C ALA A 119 2.11 7.95 2.64
N ILE A 120 2.78 7.09 3.43
CA ILE A 120 2.57 7.03 4.88
C ILE A 120 3.22 8.27 5.51
N THR A 121 2.41 9.10 6.18
CA THR A 121 2.88 10.29 6.88
C THR A 121 3.02 10.06 8.39
N VAL A 122 2.23 9.13 8.92
CA VAL A 122 2.34 8.65 10.30
C VAL A 122 2.26 7.13 10.28
N ASN A 123 3.24 6.48 10.91
CA ASN A 123 3.15 5.06 11.25
C ASN A 123 3.34 4.92 12.77
N THR A 124 2.28 4.54 13.47
CA THR A 124 2.38 4.29 14.92
C THR A 124 3.02 2.92 15.13
N GLY A 125 4.30 2.94 15.55
CA GLY A 125 5.13 1.75 15.79
C GLY A 125 4.67 0.91 16.97
N SER A 126 5.51 -0.03 17.45
CA SER A 126 5.23 -1.10 18.42
C SER A 126 4.56 -0.70 19.75
N THR A 127 4.53 0.60 20.07
CA THR A 127 3.91 1.13 21.29
C THR A 127 2.74 2.01 20.88
N ALA A 128 1.52 1.64 21.27
CA ALA A 128 0.35 2.49 21.10
C ALA A 128 0.62 3.85 21.78
N LEU A 129 0.23 4.94 21.10
CA LEU A 129 0.48 6.29 21.57
C LEU A 129 -0.76 6.78 22.32
N SER A 130 -0.64 6.91 23.64
CA SER A 130 -1.66 7.56 24.45
C SER A 130 -1.36 9.06 24.54
N GLY A 131 -2.29 9.89 24.06
CA GLY A 131 -2.15 11.34 24.01
C GLY A 131 -2.04 11.91 22.60
N MET A 132 -2.26 13.22 22.52
CA MET A 132 -2.36 13.97 21.28
C MET A 132 -0.96 14.27 20.72
N MET A 133 -0.69 13.80 19.50
CA MET A 133 0.56 13.97 18.77
C MET A 133 0.36 14.88 17.55
N PRO A 134 1.30 15.77 17.23
CA PRO A 134 1.20 16.64 16.06
C PRO A 134 1.31 15.82 14.76
N MET A 135 0.62 16.27 13.70
CA MET A 135 0.79 15.71 12.36
C MET A 135 1.84 16.45 11.53
N PRO A 136 2.63 15.74 10.71
CA PRO A 136 3.72 16.33 9.94
C PRO A 136 3.29 16.94 8.60
N VAL A 137 2.07 16.70 8.12
CA VAL A 137 1.58 17.20 6.81
C VAL A 137 0.18 17.81 6.91
N PRO A 138 -0.15 18.80 6.05
CA PRO A 138 -1.40 19.54 6.16
C PRO A 138 -2.62 18.84 5.54
N THR A 139 -2.40 17.82 4.68
CA THR A 139 -3.49 17.16 3.96
C THR A 139 -3.32 15.65 3.90
N ILE A 140 -4.34 14.93 4.36
CA ILE A 140 -4.39 13.47 4.47
C ILE A 140 -5.64 12.91 3.80
N SER A 141 -5.54 11.69 3.27
CA SER A 141 -6.61 11.10 2.43
C SER A 141 -7.29 9.90 3.06
N LYS A 142 -6.55 9.11 3.84
CA LYS A 142 -7.03 7.85 4.41
C LYS A 142 -6.21 7.47 5.63
N ILE A 143 -6.78 6.61 6.45
CA ILE A 143 -6.09 5.97 7.57
C ILE A 143 -6.23 4.46 7.49
N PHE A 144 -5.37 3.76 8.22
CA PHE A 144 -5.50 2.35 8.54
C PHE A 144 -5.41 2.24 10.06
N VAL A 145 -6.34 1.52 10.70
CA VAL A 145 -6.31 1.30 12.15
C VAL A 145 -6.42 -0.19 12.41
N LYS A 146 -5.47 -0.71 13.18
CA LYS A 146 -5.37 -2.12 13.53
C LYS A 146 -6.60 -2.56 14.32
N SER A 147 -7.09 -3.77 14.07
CA SER A 147 -8.20 -4.33 14.83
C SER A 147 -7.93 -4.26 16.35
N GLY A 148 -8.93 -3.82 17.11
CA GLY A 148 -8.83 -3.56 18.55
C GLY A 148 -8.34 -2.15 18.91
N CYS A 149 -7.69 -1.42 17.99
CA CYS A 149 -7.21 -0.07 18.25
C CYS A 149 -8.21 1.02 17.81
N THR A 150 -7.96 2.25 18.22
CA THR A 150 -8.77 3.43 17.89
C THR A 150 -7.85 4.60 17.53
N MET A 151 -8.15 5.27 16.42
CA MET A 151 -7.46 6.49 16.00
C MET A 151 -8.40 7.68 16.14
N LYS A 152 -7.99 8.71 16.86
CA LYS A 152 -8.66 10.02 16.85
C LYS A 152 -7.84 10.99 16.02
N LEU A 153 -8.51 11.74 15.15
CA LEU A 153 -7.92 12.87 14.46
C LEU A 153 -8.51 14.15 15.03
N TYR A 154 -7.71 15.20 15.09
CA TYR A 154 -8.11 16.49 15.66
C TYR A 154 -7.95 17.60 14.63
N ASN A 155 -8.98 18.43 14.50
CA ASN A 155 -8.96 19.58 13.61
C ASN A 155 -8.15 20.75 14.19
N MET A 156 -8.13 21.87 13.47
CA MET A 156 -7.34 23.06 13.83
C MET A 156 -7.70 23.66 15.19
N MET A 157 -8.91 23.38 15.69
CA MET A 157 -9.38 23.81 17.01
C MET A 157 -9.06 22.79 18.12
N LEU A 158 -8.26 21.76 17.81
CA LEU A 158 -7.94 20.64 18.70
C LEU A 158 -9.19 19.87 19.17
N THR A 159 -10.26 19.93 18.38
CA THR A 159 -11.49 19.15 18.62
C THR A 159 -11.49 17.91 17.72
N PRO A 160 -12.17 16.82 18.10
CA PRO A 160 -12.27 15.62 17.26
C PRO A 160 -12.80 15.98 15.87
N ALA A 161 -12.05 15.63 14.83
CA ALA A 161 -12.45 15.81 13.45
C ALA A 161 -13.59 14.85 13.08
N ASN A 162 -14.33 15.16 12.01
CA ASN A 162 -15.46 14.37 11.55
C ASN A 162 -15.10 12.87 11.39
N GLY A 163 -15.94 12.00 11.94
CA GLY A 163 -15.73 10.55 11.95
C GLY A 163 -14.77 10.02 13.02
N SER A 164 -14.11 10.89 13.79
CA SER A 164 -13.29 10.47 14.93
C SER A 164 -14.16 10.15 16.16
N PRO A 165 -13.84 9.12 16.97
CA PRO A 165 -12.75 8.18 16.79
C PRO A 165 -13.04 7.11 15.72
N PHE A 166 -12.04 6.81 14.91
CA PHE A 166 -12.06 5.71 13.96
C PHE A 166 -11.68 4.40 14.65
N ARG A 167 -12.61 3.44 14.67
CA ARG A 167 -12.36 2.10 15.22
C ARG A 167 -11.63 1.24 14.21
N GLY A 168 -10.60 0.54 14.66
CA GLY A 168 -9.80 -0.33 13.84
C GLY A 168 -10.46 -1.66 13.53
N GLY A 169 -10.20 -2.13 12.32
CA GLY A 169 -10.73 -3.37 11.76
C GLY A 169 -9.84 -3.92 10.64
N ASP A 170 -8.54 -3.59 10.67
CA ASP A 170 -7.54 -3.99 9.67
C ASP A 170 -7.91 -3.63 8.23
N ASN A 171 -8.56 -2.46 8.07
CA ASN A 171 -9.02 -1.91 6.80
C ASN A 171 -8.63 -0.44 6.67
N PHE A 172 -8.59 0.04 5.43
CA PHE A 172 -8.38 1.45 5.15
C PHE A 172 -9.71 2.21 5.21
N THR A 173 -9.72 3.32 5.92
CA THR A 173 -10.86 4.23 6.00
C THR A 173 -10.53 5.52 5.25
N PRO A 174 -11.26 5.86 4.18
CA PRO A 174 -11.11 7.17 3.54
C PRO A 174 -11.55 8.28 4.50
N LEU A 175 -10.85 9.40 4.48
CA LEU A 175 -11.18 10.58 5.26
C LEU A 175 -12.02 11.55 4.44
N VAL A 176 -12.88 12.29 5.12
CA VAL A 176 -13.76 13.30 4.52
C VAL A 176 -13.84 14.53 5.42
N GLY A 177 -14.18 15.69 4.84
CA GLY A 177 -14.36 16.93 5.59
C GLY A 177 -13.09 17.38 6.31
N ASP A 178 -13.26 17.90 7.53
CA ASP A 178 -12.17 18.45 8.34
C ASP A 178 -11.16 17.39 8.83
N ALA A 179 -11.48 16.10 8.73
CA ALA A 179 -10.51 15.03 8.98
C ALA A 179 -9.38 15.00 7.95
N THR A 180 -9.61 15.49 6.72
CA THR A 180 -8.57 15.55 5.68
C THR A 180 -7.52 16.63 5.95
N THR A 181 -7.81 17.58 6.84
CA THR A 181 -6.93 18.68 7.26
C THR A 181 -6.68 18.67 8.76
N ALA A 182 -6.77 17.49 9.38
CA ALA A 182 -6.45 17.35 10.79
C ALA A 182 -4.98 17.76 11.05
N ILE A 183 -4.71 18.27 12.25
CA ILE A 183 -3.38 18.77 12.65
C ILE A 183 -2.72 17.92 13.73
N ALA A 184 -3.45 16.97 14.29
CA ALA A 184 -2.98 16.09 15.34
C ALA A 184 -3.77 14.79 15.36
N TYR A 185 -3.20 13.77 15.99
CA TYR A 185 -3.78 12.44 16.10
C TYR A 185 -3.48 11.80 17.46
N GLU A 186 -4.26 10.81 17.84
CA GLU A 186 -4.04 9.95 19.00
C GLU A 186 -4.41 8.52 18.59
N CYS A 187 -3.58 7.53 18.93
CA CYS A 187 -3.81 6.14 18.54
C CYS A 187 -3.68 5.20 19.75
N THR A 188 -4.82 4.70 20.22
CA THR A 188 -4.92 3.92 21.46
C THR A 188 -5.36 2.49 21.15
N CYS A 189 -4.64 1.51 21.68
CA CYS A 189 -5.01 0.09 21.69
C CYS A 189 -5.26 -0.36 23.14
N PRO A 190 -6.13 -1.36 23.37
CA PRO A 190 -6.32 -2.01 24.67
C PRO A 190 -5.09 -2.77 25.14
#